data_AF-A0A840AIQ7-F1
#
_entry.id   AF-A0A840AIQ7-F1
#
_cell.length_a   1.000
_cell.length_b   1.000
_cell.length_c   1.000
_cell.angle_alpha   90.00
_cell.angle_beta   90.00
_cell.angle_gamma   90.00
#
_symmetry.space_group_name_H-M   'P 1'
#
loop_
_entity.id
_entity.type
_entity.pdbx_description
1 polymer ?
#
loop_
_entity_poly.entity_id
_entity_poly.type
_entity_poly.pdbx_seq_one_letter_code
_entity_poly.pdbx_strand_id
1 'polypeptide(L)'
;MKKILALGVMLAATVPFAVGPANAVTSSSARQICIKAAAKQHGDLQGNVQVRKVSKQGSGYQVNLQVKGVESNCMVTGGGKVRYIN
;
A
#
# COMPACT_ATOMS: atom_id res chain seq x y z
N MET A 1 -43.48 -37.15 -18.25
CA MET A 1 -43.64 -36.50 -16.93
C MET A 1 -42.64 -35.35 -16.84
N LYS A 2 -43.16 -34.12 -16.68
CA LYS A 2 -42.45 -32.85 -16.87
C LYS A 2 -41.71 -32.49 -15.58
N LYS A 3 -40.37 -32.45 -15.59
CA LYS A 3 -39.57 -32.06 -14.41
C LYS A 3 -39.66 -30.55 -14.26
N ILE A 4 -40.33 -30.13 -13.20
CA ILE A 4 -40.54 -28.72 -12.85
C ILE A 4 -39.19 -28.15 -12.38
N LEU A 5 -38.69 -27.17 -13.12
CA LEU A 5 -37.58 -26.32 -12.73
C LEU A 5 -38.02 -25.46 -11.55
N ALA A 6 -37.55 -25.79 -10.35
CA ALA A 6 -37.67 -24.92 -9.20
C ALA A 6 -36.51 -23.93 -9.20
N LEU A 7 -36.81 -22.70 -9.66
CA LEU A 7 -36.08 -21.50 -9.29
C LEU A 7 -36.02 -21.40 -7.75
N GLY A 8 -34.83 -21.11 -7.21
CA GLY A 8 -34.64 -20.96 -5.77
C GLY A 8 -33.46 -20.05 -5.42
N VAL A 9 -33.59 -18.77 -5.81
CA VAL A 9 -33.02 -17.56 -5.19
C VAL A 9 -31.59 -17.69 -4.63
N MET A 10 -30.61 -17.27 -5.43
CA MET A 10 -29.35 -16.75 -4.88
C MET A 10 -29.66 -15.45 -4.14
N LEU A 11 -29.65 -15.48 -2.81
CA LEU A 11 -29.47 -14.28 -2.00
C LEU A 11 -28.03 -13.79 -2.21
N ALA A 12 -27.81 -13.04 -3.29
CA ALA A 12 -26.66 -12.18 -3.39
C ALA A 12 -26.86 -11.08 -2.34
N ALA A 13 -26.24 -11.27 -1.17
CA ALA A 13 -26.07 -10.20 -0.20
C ALA A 13 -25.23 -9.12 -0.89
N THR A 14 -25.91 -8.13 -1.47
CA THR A 14 -25.28 -6.88 -1.90
C THR A 14 -24.89 -6.14 -0.63
N VAL A 15 -23.76 -6.52 -0.05
CA VAL A 15 -23.06 -5.63 0.88
C VAL A 15 -22.79 -4.36 0.09
N PRO A 16 -23.28 -3.19 0.55
CA PRO A 16 -22.82 -1.94 -0.02
C PRO A 16 -21.34 -1.88 0.34
N PHE A 17 -20.47 -2.24 -0.60
CA PHE A 17 -19.10 -1.77 -0.56
C PHE A 17 -19.24 -0.25 -0.65
N ALA A 18 -19.26 0.39 0.51
CA ALA A 18 -18.95 1.79 0.62
C ALA A 18 -17.54 1.92 0.04
N VAL A 19 -17.50 2.19 -1.27
CA VAL A 19 -16.34 2.75 -1.97
C VAL A 19 -16.17 4.18 -1.45
N GLY A 20 -15.87 4.28 -0.15
CA GLY A 20 -15.26 5.48 0.40
C GLY A 20 -13.95 5.71 -0.35
N PRO A 21 -13.54 6.98 -0.51
CA PRO A 21 -12.27 7.29 -1.15
C PRO A 21 -11.18 6.46 -0.45
N ALA A 22 -10.42 5.73 -1.25
CA ALA A 22 -9.33 4.86 -0.79
C ALA A 22 -8.59 5.56 0.35
N ASN A 23 -8.62 4.93 1.54
CA ASN A 23 -8.04 5.48 2.77
C ASN A 23 -6.75 6.22 2.44
N ALA A 24 -6.75 7.53 2.66
CA ALA A 24 -5.56 8.35 2.43
C ALA A 24 -4.38 7.66 3.11
N VAL A 25 -3.30 7.43 2.36
CA VAL A 25 -2.14 6.71 2.87
C VAL A 25 -1.71 7.35 4.19
N THR A 26 -1.47 6.54 5.22
CA THR A 26 -0.97 7.04 6.50
C THR A 26 0.56 7.09 6.48
N SER A 27 1.16 7.85 7.39
CA SER A 27 2.62 7.87 7.58
C SER A 27 3.19 6.48 7.82
N SER A 28 2.52 5.66 8.64
CA SER A 28 2.92 4.28 8.94
C SER A 28 2.83 3.38 7.72
N SER A 29 1.76 3.52 6.91
CA SER A 29 1.60 2.76 5.67
C SER A 29 2.67 3.15 4.65
N ALA A 30 2.90 4.44 4.44
CA ALA A 30 3.96 4.93 3.56
C ALA A 30 5.35 4.45 3.99
N ARG A 31 5.63 4.45 5.30
CA ARG A 31 6.88 3.91 5.87
C ARG A 31 7.08 2.45 5.46
N GLN A 32 6.08 1.60 5.67
CA GLN A 32 6.14 0.17 5.33
C GLN A 32 6.31 -0.06 3.82
N ILE A 33 5.56 0.67 3.00
CA ILE A 33 5.67 0.63 1.54
C ILE A 33 7.11 0.96 1.10
N CYS A 34 7.69 2.02 1.66
CA CYS A 34 9.04 2.45 1.34
C CYS A 34 10.12 1.49 1.86
N ILE A 35 9.96 0.93 3.07
CA ILE A 35 10.86 -0.11 3.59
C ILE A 35 10.91 -1.30 2.62
N LYS A 36 9.75 -1.78 2.19
CA LYS A 36 9.65 -2.90 1.25
C LYS A 36 10.28 -2.58 -0.10
N ALA A 37 10.04 -1.37 -0.61
CA ALA A 37 10.62 -0.92 -1.87
C ALA A 37 12.16 -0.82 -1.81
N ALA A 38 12.71 -0.23 -0.75
CA ALA A 38 14.15 -0.07 -0.57
C ALA A 38 14.85 -1.42 -0.34
N ALA A 39 14.28 -2.29 0.50
CA ALA A 39 14.77 -3.65 0.68
C ALA A 39 14.88 -4.40 -0.65
N LYS A 40 13.85 -4.28 -1.50
CA LYS A 40 13.84 -4.88 -2.84
C LYS A 40 14.90 -4.26 -3.76
N GLN A 41 15.03 -2.93 -3.77
CA GLN A 41 15.99 -2.22 -4.63
C GLN A 41 17.44 -2.56 -4.30
N HIS A 42 17.77 -2.72 -3.00
CA HIS A 42 19.13 -2.99 -2.54
C HIS A 42 19.44 -4.47 -2.31
N GLY A 43 18.50 -5.37 -2.62
CA GLY A 43 18.62 -6.80 -2.38
C GLY A 43 18.93 -7.09 -0.91
N ASP A 44 18.12 -6.56 -0.01
CA ASP A 44 18.31 -6.67 1.44
C ASP A 44 17.00 -7.04 2.16
N LEU A 45 17.09 -7.37 3.45
CA LEU A 45 15.96 -7.64 4.31
C LEU A 45 15.30 -6.33 4.74
N GLN A 46 13.96 -6.34 4.87
CA GLN A 46 13.20 -5.19 5.37
C GLN A 46 13.65 -4.71 6.75
N GLY A 47 14.08 -5.64 7.62
CA GLY A 47 14.60 -5.32 8.96
C GLY A 47 15.93 -4.56 8.95
N ASN A 48 16.66 -4.58 7.83
CA ASN A 48 17.93 -3.87 7.65
C ASN A 48 17.72 -2.45 7.10
N VAL A 49 16.50 -2.09 6.74
CA VAL A 49 16.16 -0.75 6.25
C VAL A 49 15.89 0.16 7.43
N GLN A 50 16.77 1.14 7.63
CA GLN A 50 16.62 2.15 8.68
C GLN A 50 15.77 3.30 8.15
N VAL A 51 14.76 3.71 8.93
CA VAL A 51 13.95 4.89 8.59
C VAL A 51 14.49 6.09 9.32
N ARG A 52 14.94 7.10 8.57
CA ARG A 52 15.55 8.32 9.10
C ARG A 52 14.50 9.41 9.33
N LYS A 53 13.60 9.60 8.36
CA LYS A 53 12.58 10.63 8.40
C LYS A 53 11.35 10.20 7.62
N VAL A 54 10.18 10.58 8.12
CA VAL A 54 8.91 10.51 7.39
C VAL A 54 8.30 11.91 7.40
N SER A 55 7.99 12.45 6.23
CA SER A 55 7.39 13.78 6.08
C SER A 55 6.23 13.73 5.11
N LYS A 56 5.13 14.41 5.45
CA LYS A 56 4.00 14.58 4.53
C LYS A 56 4.42 15.49 3.38
N GLN A 57 4.11 15.10 2.14
CA GLN A 57 4.39 15.90 0.95
C GLN A 57 3.15 15.89 0.05
N GLY A 58 2.42 17.01 0.04
CA GLY A 58 1.12 17.10 -0.64
C GLY A 58 0.12 16.08 -0.10
N SER A 59 -0.46 15.28 -1.01
CA SER A 59 -1.37 14.19 -0.66
C SER A 59 -0.66 12.90 -0.22
N GLY A 60 0.67 12.85 -0.28
CA GLY A 60 1.48 11.67 -0.01
C GLY A 60 2.50 11.86 1.11
N TYR A 61 3.48 10.95 1.16
CA TYR A 61 4.55 10.96 2.15
C TYR A 61 5.89 10.63 1.51
N GLN A 62 6.89 11.42 1.88
CA GLN A 62 8.28 11.17 1.60
C GLN A 62 8.92 10.48 2.81
N VAL A 63 9.67 9.42 2.54
CA VAL A 63 10.35 8.60 3.54
C VAL A 63 11.82 8.54 3.19
N ASN A 64 12.67 9.04 4.08
CA ASN A 64 14.12 8.93 3.95
C ASN A 64 14.57 7.69 4.72
N LEU A 65 15.36 6.87 4.04
CA LEU A 65 15.78 5.55 4.44
C LEU A 65 17.31 5.44 4.36
N GLN A 66 17.86 4.45 5.03
CA GLN A 66 19.23 4.01 4.82
C GLN A 66 19.27 2.48 4.74
N VAL A 67 19.93 1.95 3.71
CA VAL A 67 20.09 0.50 3.49
C VAL A 67 21.55 0.23 3.16
N LYS A 68 22.21 -0.67 3.92
CA LYS A 68 23.66 -0.96 3.78
C LYS A 68 24.54 0.31 3.79
N GLY A 69 24.17 1.31 4.58
CA GLY A 69 24.87 2.60 4.64
C GLY A 69 24.57 3.58 3.50
N VAL A 70 23.85 3.15 2.46
CA VAL A 70 23.40 4.00 1.34
C VAL A 70 22.10 4.69 1.73
N GLU A 71 22.05 6.01 1.59
CA GLU A 71 20.82 6.78 1.77
C GLU A 71 19.88 6.57 0.59
N SER A 72 18.59 6.39 0.88
CA SER A 72 17.55 6.27 -0.13
C SER A 72 16.34 7.12 0.22
N ASN A 73 15.68 7.68 -0.78
CA ASN A 73 14.54 8.54 -0.60
C ASN A 73 13.35 8.03 -1.41
N CYS A 74 12.28 7.68 -0.71
CA CYS A 74 11.10 7.07 -1.29
C CYS A 74 9.88 7.99 -1.13
N MET A 75 9.13 8.20 -2.20
CA MET A 75 7.90 9.00 -2.18
C MET A 75 6.69 8.12 -2.48
N VAL A 76 5.69 8.16 -1.59
CA VAL A 76 4.42 7.44 -1.72
C VAL A 76 3.31 8.45 -1.97
N THR A 77 2.51 8.20 -3.00
CA THR A 77 1.31 8.99 -3.32
C THR A 77 0.19 8.77 -2.30
N GLY A 78 -0.79 9.68 -2.24
CA GLY A 78 -1.95 9.54 -1.35
C GLY A 78 -2.75 8.24 -1.51
N GLY A 79 -2.68 7.61 -2.69
CA GLY A 79 -3.28 6.31 -2.97
C GLY A 79 -2.39 5.10 -2.64
N GLY A 80 -1.28 5.29 -1.93
CA GLY A 80 -0.42 4.18 -1.46
C GLY A 80 0.52 3.60 -2.52
N LYS A 81 0.73 4.28 -3.66
CA LYS A 81 1.70 3.84 -4.69
C LYS A 81 3.04 4.56 -4.54
N VAL A 82 4.15 3.82 -4.68
CA VAL A 82 5.49 4.41 -4.78
C VAL A 82 5.57 5.20 -6.08
N ARG A 83 5.84 6.51 -5.97
CA ARG A 83 6.08 7.41 -7.10
C ARG A 83 7.51 7.30 -7.59
N TYR A 84 8.47 7.28 -6.66
CA TYR A 84 9.88 7.05 -6.94
C TYR A 84 10.58 6.52 -5.69
N ILE A 85 11.73 5.91 -5.93
CA ILE A 85 12.74 5.59 -4.93
C ILE A 85 14.12 5.78 -5.59
N ASN A 86 15.00 6.52 -4.94
CA ASN A 86 16.36 6.79 -5.38
C ASN A 86 17.35 6.61 -4.23
#